data_AF-A0A7S4GFA3-F1
#
_entry.id   AF-A0A7S4GFA3-F1
#
_cell.length_a   1.000
_cell.length_b   1.000
_cell.length_c   1.000
_cell.angle_alpha   90.00
_cell.angle_beta   90.00
_cell.angle_gamma   90.00
#
_symmetry.space_group_name_H-M   'P 1'
#
loop_
_entity.id
_entity.type
_entity.pdbx_description
1 polymer ?
#
loop_
_entity_poly.entity_id
_entity_poly.type
_entity_poly.pdbx_seq_one_letter_code
_entity_poly.pdbx_strand_id
1 'polypeptide(L)'
;GTSVGGGTFWGLAKLLTDTRSWDDINALTLHDGPGDNKLVDLLVGDIYGGRDIPDIGLSRNVIASSFGKAATMGDSASEHSTSEYDSGDSSDDDTRRREKRNFAACEALSK
;
A
#
# COMPACT_ATOMS: atom_id res chain seq x y z
N GLY A 1 -19.57 2.16 -16.73
CA GLY A 1 -19.55 1.98 -15.27
C GLY A 1 -18.22 1.41 -14.87
N THR A 2 -17.76 1.67 -13.64
CA THR A 2 -16.54 1.06 -13.07
C THR A 2 -16.94 0.00 -12.06
N SER A 3 -16.10 -1.03 -11.89
CA SER A 3 -16.23 -2.00 -10.80
C SER A 3 -15.82 -1.43 -9.44
N VAL A 4 -15.16 -0.26 -9.43
CA VAL A 4 -14.78 0.47 -8.22
C VAL A 4 -15.93 1.34 -7.75
N GLY A 5 -16.60 0.94 -6.68
CA GLY A 5 -17.73 1.67 -6.12
C GLY A 5 -17.91 1.42 -4.62
N GLY A 6 -19.13 1.63 -4.12
CA GLY A 6 -19.43 1.48 -2.68
C GLY A 6 -19.16 0.07 -2.15
N GLY A 7 -19.40 -0.97 -2.96
CA GLY A 7 -19.07 -2.35 -2.59
C GLY A 7 -17.57 -2.61 -2.43
N THR A 8 -16.74 -1.98 -3.27
CA THR A 8 -15.28 -2.07 -3.18
C THR A 8 -14.78 -1.37 -1.92
N PHE A 9 -15.25 -0.15 -1.66
CA PHE A 9 -14.91 0.59 -0.44
C PHE A 9 -15.30 -0.21 0.80
N TRP A 10 -16.55 -0.68 0.87
CA TRP A 10 -17.04 -1.42 2.03
C TRP A 10 -16.29 -2.74 2.25
N GLY A 11 -16.05 -3.51 1.19
CA GLY A 11 -15.30 -4.75 1.27
C GLY A 11 -13.86 -4.53 1.74
N LEU A 12 -13.15 -3.56 1.16
CA LEU A 12 -11.78 -3.24 1.55
C LEU A 12 -11.72 -2.68 2.97
N ALA A 13 -12.64 -1.80 3.36
CA ALA A 13 -12.69 -1.23 4.70
C ALA A 13 -12.85 -2.33 5.77
N LYS A 14 -13.74 -3.31 5.57
CA LYS A 14 -13.90 -4.44 6.50
C LYS A 14 -12.72 -5.42 6.49
N LEU A 15 -12.00 -5.55 5.38
CA LEU A 15 -10.82 -6.43 5.30
C LEU A 15 -9.59 -5.82 5.96
N LEU A 16 -9.41 -4.51 5.80
CA LEU A 16 -8.22 -3.78 6.25
C LEU A 16 -8.38 -3.20 7.66
N THR A 17 -9.60 -3.11 8.17
CA THR A 17 -9.89 -2.62 9.51
C THR A 17 -10.69 -3.66 10.28
N ASP A 18 -10.51 -3.76 11.59
CA ASP A 18 -11.30 -4.66 12.45
C ASP A 18 -12.69 -4.10 12.78
N THR A 19 -13.22 -3.24 11.91
CA THR A 19 -14.50 -2.57 12.14
C THR A 19 -15.68 -3.46 11.70
N ARG A 20 -16.78 -3.38 12.45
CA ARG A 20 -17.96 -4.22 12.21
C ARG A 20 -19.12 -3.43 11.62
N SER A 21 -19.17 -2.12 11.85
CA SER A 21 -20.28 -1.25 11.45
C SER A 21 -19.87 -0.18 10.44
N TRP A 22 -20.87 0.39 9.76
CA TRP A 22 -20.68 1.51 8.83
C TRP A 22 -20.26 2.78 9.57
N ASP A 23 -20.82 3.01 10.75
CA ASP A 23 -20.56 4.20 11.55
C ASP A 23 -19.11 4.26 12.01
N ASP A 24 -18.50 3.11 12.36
CA ASP A 24 -17.07 3.04 12.73
C ASP A 24 -16.18 3.42 11.54
N ILE A 25 -16.45 2.87 10.35
CA ILE A 25 -15.69 3.18 9.13
C ILE A 25 -15.86 4.64 8.75
N ASN A 26 -17.07 5.17 8.87
CA ASN A 26 -17.34 6.58 8.62
C ASN A 26 -16.51 7.44 9.58
N ALA A 27 -16.52 7.15 10.88
CA ALA A 27 -15.72 7.89 11.87
C ALA A 27 -14.20 7.88 11.55
N LEU A 28 -13.67 6.78 11.00
CA LEU A 28 -12.26 6.68 10.58
C LEU A 28 -11.94 7.47 9.30
N THR A 29 -12.92 7.63 8.40
CA THR A 29 -12.72 8.19 7.05
C THR A 29 -13.22 9.62 6.88
N LEU A 30 -13.90 10.17 7.89
CA LEU A 30 -14.20 11.58 7.96
C LEU A 30 -12.91 12.41 7.85
N HIS A 31 -13.02 13.59 7.24
CA HIS A 31 -11.88 14.49 7.02
C HIS A 31 -11.25 15.00 8.33
N ASP A 32 -12.06 15.14 9.38
CA ASP A 32 -11.62 15.46 10.75
C ASP A 32 -11.39 14.21 11.62
N GLY A 33 -11.52 13.03 11.03
CA GLY A 33 -11.22 11.75 11.65
C GLY A 33 -9.71 11.51 11.79
N PRO A 34 -9.31 10.41 12.46
CA PRO A 34 -7.91 10.10 12.70
C PRO A 34 -7.16 9.58 11.47
N GLY A 35 -7.81 9.43 10.31
CA GLY A 35 -7.23 8.85 9.11
C GLY A 35 -6.27 9.79 8.38
N ASP A 36 -5.07 9.30 8.07
CA ASP A 36 -4.10 9.98 7.21
C ASP A 36 -3.63 9.05 6.08
N ASN A 37 -4.02 9.35 4.84
CA ASN A 37 -3.66 8.53 3.68
C ASN A 37 -2.16 8.59 3.35
N LYS A 38 -1.45 9.63 3.79
CA LYS A 38 -0.01 9.79 3.51
C LYS A 38 0.84 8.70 4.15
N LEU A 39 0.30 7.97 5.13
CA LEU A 39 0.96 6.84 5.77
C LEU A 39 0.96 5.58 4.88
N VAL A 40 -0.01 5.44 3.98
CA VAL A 40 -0.20 4.24 3.15
C VAL A 40 -0.01 4.49 1.66
N ASP A 41 -0.35 5.69 1.18
CA ASP A 41 -0.21 6.09 -0.21
C ASP A 41 1.19 6.61 -0.51
N LEU A 42 1.69 6.28 -1.69
CA LEU A 42 2.90 6.89 -2.24
C LEU A 42 2.52 8.18 -2.96
N LEU A 43 3.04 9.31 -2.50
CA LEU A 43 2.78 10.62 -3.06
C LEU A 43 3.84 11.00 -4.10
N VAL A 44 3.51 11.93 -4.98
CA VAL A 44 4.48 12.52 -5.93
C VAL A 44 5.69 13.10 -5.17
N GLY A 45 5.45 13.74 -4.04
CA GLY A 45 6.51 14.24 -3.17
C GLY A 45 7.45 13.14 -2.68
N ASP A 46 6.94 11.93 -2.41
CA ASP A 46 7.77 10.83 -1.94
C ASP A 46 8.75 10.35 -3.05
N ILE A 47 8.37 10.49 -4.33
CA ILE A 47 9.21 10.11 -5.48
C ILE A 47 10.22 11.22 -5.83
N TYR A 48 9.79 12.48 -5.75
CA TYR A 48 10.58 13.63 -6.25
C TYR A 48 11.28 14.45 -5.16
N GLY A 49 11.42 13.87 -3.95
CA GLY A 49 12.16 14.48 -2.83
C GLY A 49 11.45 15.67 -2.18
N GLY A 50 10.14 15.56 -1.99
CA GLY A 50 9.30 16.54 -1.29
C GLY A 50 8.92 17.76 -2.11
N ARG A 51 9.16 17.77 -3.42
CA ARG A 51 8.95 18.92 -4.31
C ARG A 51 7.70 18.78 -5.16
N ASP A 52 7.08 19.92 -5.48
CA ASP A 52 6.07 20.01 -6.53
C ASP A 52 6.76 19.89 -7.90
N ILE A 53 6.03 19.45 -8.93
CA ILE A 53 6.51 19.35 -10.32
C ILE A 53 5.76 20.39 -11.16
N PRO A 54 6.23 21.66 -11.18
CA PRO A 54 5.52 22.76 -11.83
C PRO A 54 5.38 22.56 -13.34
N ASP A 55 6.35 21.90 -13.97
CA ASP A 55 6.39 21.68 -15.43
C ASP A 55 5.19 20.88 -15.96
N ILE A 56 4.62 20.01 -15.13
CA ILE A 56 3.42 19.20 -15.44
C ILE A 56 2.24 19.54 -14.53
N GLY A 57 2.37 20.58 -13.70
CA GLY A 57 1.31 21.04 -12.80
C GLY A 57 0.94 20.08 -11.67
N LEU A 58 1.82 19.16 -11.27
CA LEU A 58 1.54 18.21 -10.20
C LEU A 58 2.06 18.72 -8.85
N SER A 59 1.18 18.79 -7.84
CA SER A 59 1.60 19.04 -6.46
C SER A 59 2.21 17.78 -5.84
N ARG A 60 3.18 17.96 -4.95
CA ARG A 60 3.81 16.91 -4.14
C ARG A 60 2.81 16.08 -3.33
N ASN A 61 1.64 16.63 -3.00
CA ASN A 61 0.61 15.95 -2.23
C ASN A 61 -0.30 15.06 -3.09
N VAL A 62 -0.15 15.07 -4.42
CA VAL A 62 -0.92 14.19 -5.30
C VAL A 62 -0.48 12.75 -5.06
N ILE A 63 -1.46 11.84 -5.01
CA ILE A 63 -1.21 10.41 -4.92
C ILE A 63 -0.60 9.95 -6.24
N ALA A 64 0.64 9.46 -6.18
CA ALA A 64 1.29 8.81 -7.32
C ALA A 64 0.86 7.33 -7.42
N SER A 65 0.70 6.66 -6.28
CA SER A 65 0.21 5.28 -6.20
C SER A 65 -0.54 5.01 -4.88
N SER A 66 -1.81 4.62 -4.99
CA SER A 66 -2.63 4.24 -3.83
C SER A 66 -2.09 2.96 -3.17
N PHE A 67 -1.99 2.94 -1.85
CA PHE A 67 -1.38 1.86 -1.05
C PHE A 67 0.10 1.56 -1.40
N GLY A 68 0.79 2.43 -2.14
CA GLY A 68 2.15 2.19 -2.60
C GLY A 68 3.17 1.99 -1.47
N LYS A 69 2.97 2.62 -0.30
CA LYS A 69 3.83 2.40 0.88
C LYS A 69 3.53 1.08 1.58
N ALA A 70 2.28 0.63 1.56
CA ALA A 70 1.89 -0.63 2.20
C ALA A 70 2.61 -1.85 1.59
N ALA A 71 2.98 -1.79 0.31
CA ALA A 71 3.75 -2.84 -0.36
C ALA A 71 5.19 -2.98 0.16
N THR A 72 5.78 -1.94 0.74
CA THR A 72 7.17 -1.93 1.21
C THR A 72 7.30 -1.98 2.74
N MET A 73 6.17 -1.86 3.46
CA MET A 73 6.13 -1.91 4.93
C MET A 73 6.65 -3.24 5.52
N GLY A 74 6.63 -4.35 4.76
CA GLY A 74 7.13 -5.65 5.22
C GLY A 74 8.65 -5.85 5.06
N ASP A 75 9.32 -5.03 4.25
CA ASP A 75 10.75 -5.16 3.96
C ASP A 75 11.60 -4.17 4.78
N SER A 76 10.97 -3.28 5.55
CA SER A 76 11.63 -2.29 6.39
C SER A 76 12.05 -2.85 7.76
N ALA A 77 12.95 -3.82 7.73
CA ALA A 77 14.08 -3.87 8.67
C ALA A 77 15.38 -3.38 8.01
N SER A 78 15.35 -2.92 6.74
CA SER A 78 16.49 -2.29 6.08
C SER A 78 16.11 -0.93 5.51
N GLU A 79 17.05 0.00 5.67
CA GLU A 79 16.94 1.45 5.60
C GLU A 79 16.43 2.05 4.29
N HIS A 80 15.96 3.28 4.45
CA HIS A 80 15.69 4.30 3.44
C HIS A 80 16.68 4.25 2.26
N SER A 81 16.20 3.80 1.10
CA SER A 81 16.87 4.00 -0.18
C SER A 81 15.79 4.25 -1.23
N THR A 82 15.78 5.47 -1.75
CA THR A 82 15.18 5.78 -3.05
C THR A 82 15.73 4.79 -4.07
N SER A 83 14.97 3.75 -4.41
CA SER A 83 15.35 2.87 -5.52
C SER A 83 14.74 3.41 -6.80
N GLU A 84 15.64 3.66 -7.73
CA GLU A 84 15.41 3.87 -9.14
C GLU A 84 14.43 2.82 -9.69
N TYR A 85 13.64 3.21 -10.69
CA TYR A 85 13.06 2.27 -11.65
C TYR A 85 14.22 1.55 -12.36
N ASP A 86 14.80 0.54 -11.71
CA ASP A 86 15.82 -0.30 -12.32
C ASP A 86 15.13 -1.39 -13.14
N SER A 87 15.32 -1.27 -14.44
CA SER A 87 14.85 -2.22 -15.42
C SER A 87 15.93 -3.29 -15.59
N GLY A 88 15.82 -4.42 -14.89
CA GLY A 88 16.83 -5.48 -15.05
C GLY A 88 16.62 -6.71 -14.18
N ASP A 89 16.11 -7.77 -14.82
CA ASP A 89 16.55 -9.18 -14.79
C ASP A 89 17.30 -9.74 -13.53
N SER A 90 16.94 -10.99 -13.16
CA SER A 90 17.43 -11.85 -12.03
C SER A 90 16.59 -11.76 -10.73
N SER A 91 15.93 -12.78 -10.19
CA SER A 91 16.23 -14.22 -10.16
C SER A 91 15.00 -15.04 -9.72
N ASP A 92 14.62 -16.05 -10.51
CA ASP A 92 13.54 -17.02 -10.26
C ASP A 92 13.74 -17.93 -9.01
N ASP A 93 14.80 -17.70 -8.24
CA ASP A 93 15.18 -18.55 -7.10
C ASP A 93 14.58 -18.05 -5.78
N ASP A 94 14.47 -16.73 -5.59
CA ASP A 94 13.97 -16.15 -4.33
C ASP A 94 12.44 -16.29 -4.18
N THR A 95 11.70 -16.17 -5.28
CA THR A 95 10.25 -16.41 -5.33
C THR A 95 9.94 -17.86 -4.97
N ARG A 96 10.71 -18.81 -5.51
CA ARG A 96 10.57 -20.25 -5.24
C ARG A 96 10.89 -20.61 -3.80
N ARG A 97 11.83 -19.88 -3.18
CA ARG A 97 12.19 -20.05 -1.77
C ARG A 97 11.12 -19.47 -0.84
N ARG A 98 10.46 -18.36 -1.21
CA ARG A 98 9.28 -17.81 -0.53
C ARG A 98 8.08 -18.76 -0.60
N GLU A 99 7.76 -19.32 -1.75
CA GLU A 99 6.63 -20.26 -1.91
C GLU A 99 6.82 -21.53 -1.08
N LYS A 100 8.02 -22.09 -1.04
CA LYS A 100 8.32 -23.29 -0.21
C LYS A 100 8.14 -23.04 1.29
N ARG A 101 8.51 -21.85 1.78
CA ARG A 101 8.31 -21.48 3.20
C ARG A 101 6.84 -21.28 3.53
N ASN A 102 6.09 -20.64 2.63
CA ASN A 102 4.66 -20.42 2.83
C ASN A 102 3.86 -21.73 2.78
N PHE A 103 4.27 -22.66 1.91
CA PHE A 103 3.66 -24.00 1.85
C PHE A 103 3.92 -24.80 3.13
N ALA A 104 5.16 -24.80 3.65
CA ALA A 104 5.51 -25.48 4.89
C ALA A 104 4.79 -24.88 6.12
N ALA A 105 4.58 -23.55 6.14
CA ALA A 105 3.83 -22.89 7.21
C ALA A 105 2.34 -23.26 7.18
N CYS A 106 1.71 -23.38 6.00
CA CYS A 106 0.34 -23.86 5.87
C CYS A 106 0.19 -25.33 6.32
N GLU A 107 1.17 -26.19 6.02
CA GLU A 107 1.11 -27.60 6.44
C GLU A 107 1.22 -27.74 7.97
N ALA A 108 2.01 -26.90 8.63
CA ALA A 108 2.15 -26.88 10.09
C ALA A 108 0.89 -26.41 10.82
N LEU A 109 0.02 -25.64 10.16
CA LEU A 109 -1.24 -25.12 10.73
C LEU A 109 -2.43 -26.08 10.53
N SER A 110 -2.22 -27.22 9.85
CA SER A 110 -3.26 -28.21 9.55
C SER A 110 -3.23 -29.46 10.47
N LYS A 111 -2.46 -29.45 11.56
CA LYS A 111 -2.44 -30.48 12.61
C LYS A 111 -2.80 -29.87 13.96
#